data_AF-A0AAV4RHR9-F1
#
_entry.id   AF-A0AAV4RHR9-F1
#
_cell.length_a   1.000
_cell.length_b   1.000
_cell.length_c   1.000
_cell.angle_alpha   90.00
_cell.angle_beta   90.00
_cell.angle_gamma   90.00
#
_symmetry.space_group_name_H-M   'P 1'
#
loop_
_entity.id
_entity.type
_entity.pdbx_description
1 polymer ?
#
loop_
_entity_poly.entity_id
_entity_poly.type
_entity_poly.pdbx_seq_one_letter_code
_entity_poly.pdbx_strand_id
1 'polypeptide(L)'
;MLKDGIEQSAFAATICAQSFLRKEIKKFNQSVWASELAALNTDDSSLWKTAKRYKCKRSRIPALTTPAVTAFTNSQKAEMLADSYREQFSENNLSDLETEMMVFNTPSPISSTLLGLLFSVLLTLRILYLILKY
;
A
#
# COMPACT_ATOMS: atom_id res chain seq x y z
N MET A 1 18.39 36.56 -61.96
CA MET A 1 19.44 35.54 -61.80
C MET A 1 20.40 35.85 -60.65
N LEU A 2 21.17 36.94 -60.65
CA LEU A 2 22.08 37.26 -59.51
C LEU A 2 21.36 37.65 -58.21
N LYS A 3 20.21 38.35 -58.29
CA LYS A 3 19.39 38.70 -57.11
C LYS A 3 18.77 37.49 -56.43
N ASP A 4 18.25 36.55 -57.23
CA ASP A 4 17.54 35.37 -56.72
C ASP A 4 18.46 34.45 -55.91
N GLY A 5 19.73 34.32 -56.31
CA GLY A 5 20.73 33.52 -55.58
C GLY A 5 21.17 34.14 -54.24
N ILE A 6 21.20 35.47 -54.14
CA ILE A 6 21.57 36.17 -52.89
C ILE A 6 20.45 36.02 -51.86
N GLU A 7 19.19 36.16 -52.26
CA GLU A 7 18.05 35.99 -51.35
C GLU A 7 17.89 34.55 -50.85
N GLN A 8 18.16 33.57 -51.72
CA GLN A 8 18.09 32.15 -51.35
C GLN A 8 19.22 31.76 -50.38
N SER A 9 20.42 32.34 -50.54
CA SER A 9 21.52 32.20 -49.58
C SER A 9 21.22 32.86 -48.24
N ALA A 10 20.60 34.05 -48.25
CA ALA A 10 20.20 34.74 -47.04
C ALA A 10 19.16 33.93 -46.26
N PHE A 11 18.16 33.36 -46.95
CA PHE A 11 17.13 32.53 -46.33
C PHE A 11 17.70 31.27 -45.67
N ALA A 12 18.66 30.60 -46.31
CA ALA A 12 19.36 29.46 -45.74
C ALA A 12 20.14 29.84 -44.46
N ALA A 13 20.81 31.00 -44.45
CA ALA A 13 21.53 31.50 -43.28
C ALA A 13 20.59 31.76 -42.09
N THR A 14 19.39 32.30 -42.32
CA THR A 14 18.39 32.53 -41.27
C THR A 14 17.89 31.22 -40.65
N ILE A 15 17.62 30.20 -41.47
CA ILE A 15 17.22 28.87 -40.99
C ILE A 15 18.34 28.24 -40.16
N CYS A 16 19.59 28.32 -40.63
CA CYS A 16 20.76 27.84 -39.90
C CYS A 16 20.89 28.54 -38.55
N ALA A 17 20.79 29.88 -38.50
CA ALA A 17 20.84 30.65 -37.26
C ALA A 17 19.71 30.25 -36.29
N GLN A 18 18.47 30.09 -36.77
CA GLN A 18 17.36 29.64 -35.94
C GLN A 18 17.58 28.22 -35.38
N SER A 19 18.08 27.29 -36.21
CA SER A 19 18.36 25.93 -35.78
C SER A 19 19.46 25.87 -34.71
N PHE A 20 20.49 26.70 -34.86
CA PHE A 20 21.57 26.84 -33.89
C PHE A 20 21.04 27.37 -32.55
N LEU A 21 20.27 28.46 -32.57
CA LEU A 21 19.67 29.03 -31.37
C LEU A 21 18.76 28.03 -30.66
N ARG A 22 17.92 27.29 -31.40
CA ARG A 22 17.09 26.22 -30.82
C ARG A 22 17.92 25.15 -30.13
N LYS A 23 19.06 24.77 -30.71
CA LYS A 23 19.97 23.78 -30.11
C LYS A 23 20.58 24.30 -28.81
N GLU A 24 21.05 25.54 -28.78
CA GLU A 24 21.66 26.13 -27.58
C GLU A 24 20.63 26.36 -26.47
N ILE A 25 19.42 26.83 -26.81
CA ILE A 25 18.32 26.95 -25.84
C ILE A 25 17.97 25.57 -25.25
N LYS A 26 17.92 24.52 -26.08
CA LYS A 26 17.65 23.16 -25.60
C LYS A 26 18.72 22.68 -24.63
N LYS A 27 20.00 22.91 -24.93
CA LYS A 27 21.11 22.55 -24.03
C LYS A 27 21.05 23.34 -22.72
N PHE A 28 20.84 24.65 -22.80
CA PHE A 28 20.71 25.52 -21.64
C PHE A 28 19.57 25.04 -20.72
N ASN A 29 18.38 24.83 -21.29
CA ASN A 29 17.25 24.30 -20.54
C ASN A 29 17.59 22.94 -19.92
N GLN A 30 18.22 22.02 -20.65
CA GLN A 30 18.61 20.72 -20.10
C GLN A 30 19.57 20.87 -18.91
N SER A 31 20.55 21.79 -18.99
CA SER A 31 21.48 22.03 -17.87
C SER A 31 20.79 22.63 -16.65
N VAL A 32 19.87 23.58 -16.84
CA VAL A 32 19.08 24.17 -15.75
C VAL A 32 18.27 23.08 -15.06
N TRP A 33 17.57 22.24 -15.82
CA TRP A 33 16.79 21.13 -15.28
C TRP A 33 17.66 20.11 -14.53
N ALA A 34 18.84 19.78 -15.06
CA ALA A 34 19.76 18.87 -14.40
C ALA A 34 20.23 19.43 -13.04
N SER A 35 20.55 20.73 -12.98
CA SER A 35 20.95 21.38 -11.73
C SER A 35 19.81 21.45 -10.71
N GLU A 36 18.58 21.74 -11.15
CA GLU A 36 17.41 21.81 -10.29
C GLU A 36 17.06 20.44 -9.70
N LEU A 37 17.15 19.37 -10.51
CA LEU A 37 16.95 18.00 -10.05
C LEU A 37 18.02 17.54 -9.05
N ALA A 38 19.28 17.90 -9.29
CA ALA A 38 20.39 17.56 -8.38
C ALA A 38 20.28 18.25 -7.00
N ALA A 39 19.60 19.40 -6.94
CA ALA A 39 19.37 20.14 -5.70
C ALA A 39 18.14 19.63 -4.91
N LEU A 40 17.33 18.71 -5.45
CA LEU A 40 16.16 18.19 -4.75
C LEU A 40 16.58 17.28 -3.59
N ASN A 41 15.94 17.48 -2.43
CA ASN A 41 16.13 16.67 -1.23
C ASN A 41 14.78 16.16 -0.71
N THR A 42 14.82 15.03 0.01
CA THR A 42 13.70 14.45 0.73
C THR A 42 13.44 15.15 2.06
N ASP A 43 14.47 15.68 2.72
CA ASP A 43 14.38 16.24 4.08
C ASP A 43 13.62 17.58 4.10
N ASP A 44 13.82 18.41 3.07
CA ASP A 44 13.25 19.75 2.96
C ASP A 44 11.91 19.79 2.18
N SER A 45 11.35 18.61 1.88
CA SER A 45 10.14 18.40 1.06
C SER A 45 10.22 18.89 -0.40
N SER A 46 11.39 19.38 -0.87
CA SER A 46 11.55 19.95 -2.21
C SER A 46 11.27 18.91 -3.30
N LEU A 47 11.76 17.68 -3.13
CA LEU A 47 11.53 16.56 -4.04
C LEU A 47 10.03 16.29 -4.22
N TRP A 48 9.27 16.19 -3.13
CA TRP A 48 7.84 15.89 -3.17
C TRP A 48 7.00 17.02 -3.76
N LYS A 49 7.36 18.28 -3.49
CA LYS A 49 6.71 19.46 -4.09
C LYS A 49 6.90 19.48 -5.61
N THR A 50 8.13 19.22 -6.07
CA THR A 50 8.45 19.16 -7.49
C THR A 50 7.76 17.98 -8.16
N ALA A 51 7.85 16.77 -7.61
CA ALA A 51 7.14 15.59 -8.12
C ALA A 51 5.62 15.81 -8.21
N LYS A 52 5.01 16.47 -7.23
CA LYS A 52 3.58 16.78 -7.22
C LYS A 52 3.17 17.70 -8.38
N ARG A 53 4.01 18.67 -8.77
CA ARG A 53 3.75 19.58 -9.90
C ARG A 53 3.71 18.84 -11.24
N TYR A 54 4.56 17.84 -11.41
CA TYR A 54 4.66 17.06 -12.66
C TYR A 54 3.79 15.81 -12.68
N LYS A 55 3.15 15.46 -11.56
CA LYS A 55 2.19 14.37 -11.55
C LYS A 55 1.02 14.72 -12.46
N CYS A 56 0.89 14.02 -13.58
CA CYS A 56 -0.29 14.11 -14.44
C CYS A 56 -1.56 13.89 -13.58
N LYS A 57 -2.68 14.51 -13.97
CA LYS A 57 -3.98 14.28 -13.32
C LYS A 57 -4.15 12.77 -13.13
N ARG A 58 -4.47 12.34 -11.91
CA ARG A 58 -4.72 10.91 -11.63
C ARG A 58 -5.68 10.42 -12.71
N SER A 59 -5.30 9.38 -13.44
CA SER A 59 -6.21 8.72 -14.37
C SER A 59 -7.48 8.39 -13.59
N ARG A 60 -8.65 8.68 -14.17
CA ARG A 60 -9.91 8.27 -13.57
C ARG A 60 -9.88 6.75 -13.52
N ILE A 61 -10.13 6.18 -12.33
CA ILE A 61 -10.36 4.74 -12.21
C ILE A 61 -11.50 4.41 -13.18
N PRO A 62 -11.32 3.44 -14.10
CA PRO A 62 -12.35 3.09 -15.07
C PRO A 62 -13.65 2.67 -14.37
N ALA A 63 -14.73 2.57 -15.13
CA ALA A 63 -15.97 1.99 -14.61
C ALA A 63 -15.69 0.54 -14.18
N LEU A 64 -16.27 0.13 -13.05
CA LEU A 64 -16.22 -1.28 -12.63
C LEU A 64 -17.44 -1.97 -13.22
N THR A 65 -17.23 -3.09 -13.92
CA THR A 65 -18.30 -3.83 -14.57
C THR A 65 -18.33 -5.24 -14.00
N THR A 66 -19.45 -5.61 -13.40
CA THR A 66 -19.78 -7.00 -13.08
C THR A 66 -20.81 -7.51 -14.10
N PRO A 67 -21.08 -8.83 -14.16
CA PRO A 67 -22.16 -9.36 -15.01
C PRO A 67 -23.54 -8.73 -14.74
N ALA A 68 -23.75 -8.20 -13.54
CA ALA A 68 -25.02 -7.59 -13.14
C ALA A 68 -25.08 -6.07 -13.42
N VAL A 69 -24.03 -5.31 -13.10
CA VAL A 69 -24.08 -3.84 -13.04
C VAL A 69 -22.75 -3.20 -13.45
N THR A 70 -22.83 -2.01 -14.05
CA THR A 70 -21.67 -1.14 -14.30
C THR A 70 -21.69 0.07 -13.33
N ALA A 71 -20.65 0.21 -12.52
CA ALA A 71 -20.47 1.28 -11.55
C ALA A 71 -19.60 2.42 -12.12
N PHE A 72 -20.20 3.60 -12.25
CA PHE A 72 -19.53 4.79 -12.80
C PHE A 72 -19.05 5.75 -11.71
N THR A 73 -19.85 5.94 -10.64
CA THR A 73 -19.51 6.83 -9.53
C THR A 73 -18.62 6.14 -8.50
N ASN A 74 -17.92 6.92 -7.68
CA ASN A 74 -17.07 6.35 -6.63
C ASN A 74 -17.88 5.60 -5.56
N SER A 75 -19.11 6.06 -5.26
CA SER A 75 -20.00 5.36 -4.30
C SER A 75 -20.42 4.00 -4.84
N GLN A 76 -20.89 3.94 -6.09
CA GLN A 76 -21.26 2.68 -6.74
C GLN A 76 -20.09 1.70 -6.80
N LYS A 77 -18.88 2.20 -7.08
CA LYS A 77 -17.67 1.37 -7.11
C LYS A 77 -17.33 0.81 -5.74
N ALA A 78 -17.50 1.60 -4.68
CA ALA A 78 -17.26 1.16 -3.31
C ALA A 78 -18.27 0.09 -2.87
N GLU A 79 -19.55 0.29 -3.19
CA GLU A 79 -20.61 -0.70 -2.93
C GLU A 79 -20.33 -2.02 -3.65
N MET A 80 -20.02 -1.96 -4.95
CA MET A 80 -19.70 -3.15 -5.75
C MET A 80 -18.50 -3.94 -5.20
N LEU A 81 -17.46 -3.25 -4.70
CA LEU A 81 -16.33 -3.90 -4.04
C LEU A 81 -16.73 -4.54 -2.71
N ALA A 82 -17.56 -3.84 -1.92
CA ALA A 82 -18.06 -4.37 -0.65
C ALA A 82 -18.89 -5.65 -0.86
N ASP A 83 -19.74 -5.67 -1.88
CA ASP A 83 -20.55 -6.85 -2.23
C ASP A 83 -19.66 -8.01 -2.69
N SER A 84 -18.67 -7.74 -3.56
CA SER A 84 -17.71 -8.77 -3.98
C SER A 84 -16.93 -9.37 -2.81
N TYR A 85 -16.55 -8.56 -1.82
CA TYR A 85 -15.91 -9.07 -0.61
C TYR A 85 -16.88 -9.87 0.26
N ARG A 86 -18.13 -9.42 0.42
CA ARG A 86 -19.14 -10.19 1.15
C ARG A 86 -19.32 -11.60 0.55
N GLU A 87 -19.36 -11.71 -0.77
CA GLU A 87 -19.50 -12.99 -1.46
C GLU A 87 -18.28 -13.89 -1.25
N GLN A 88 -17.07 -13.33 -1.36
CA GLN A 88 -15.81 -14.07 -1.18
C GLN A 88 -15.56 -14.52 0.26
N PHE A 89 -16.00 -13.73 1.24
CA PHE A 89 -15.83 -14.01 2.67
C PHE A 89 -17.13 -14.50 3.31
N SER A 90 -18.03 -15.11 2.52
CA SER A 90 -19.11 -15.90 3.11
C SER A 90 -18.51 -16.91 4.09
N GLU A 91 -19.20 -17.17 5.20
CA GLU A 91 -18.77 -18.20 6.16
C GLU A 91 -18.59 -19.50 5.40
N ASN A 92 -17.35 -19.84 5.08
CA ASN A 92 -16.98 -21.23 4.99
C ASN A 92 -17.44 -21.82 6.33
N ASN A 93 -18.14 -22.95 6.31
CA ASN A 93 -18.30 -23.77 7.51
C ASN A 93 -16.88 -24.20 7.94
N LEU A 94 -16.18 -23.31 8.65
CA LEU A 94 -14.87 -23.52 9.26
C LEU A 94 -15.04 -24.31 10.56
N SER A 95 -16.26 -24.78 10.86
CA SER A 95 -16.54 -25.79 11.88
C SER A 95 -15.95 -27.12 11.45
N ASP A 96 -14.63 -27.21 11.54
CA ASP A 96 -13.94 -28.47 11.56
C ASP A 96 -14.08 -29.06 12.96
N LEU A 97 -15.00 -30.03 13.07
CA LEU A 97 -15.31 -30.73 14.31
C LEU A 97 -14.06 -31.31 14.98
N GLU A 98 -13.05 -31.69 14.18
CA GLU A 98 -11.77 -32.20 14.67
C GLU A 98 -10.98 -31.12 15.43
N THR A 99 -10.88 -29.93 14.85
CA THR A 99 -10.23 -28.77 15.49
C THR A 99 -10.99 -28.31 16.74
N GLU A 100 -12.33 -28.29 16.71
CA GLU A 100 -13.15 -27.93 17.87
C GLU A 100 -13.02 -28.94 19.02
N MET A 101 -13.00 -30.25 18.71
CA MET A 101 -12.77 -31.30 19.70
C MET A 101 -11.35 -31.25 20.29
N MET A 102 -10.32 -30.90 19.51
CA MET A 102 -8.97 -30.73 20.04
C MET A 102 -8.91 -29.61 21.09
N VAL A 103 -9.50 -28.45 20.83
CA VAL A 103 -9.52 -27.34 21.81
C VAL A 103 -10.26 -27.75 23.08
N PHE A 104 -11.40 -28.42 22.95
CA PHE A 104 -12.20 -28.83 24.11
C PHE A 104 -11.52 -29.92 24.96
N ASN A 105 -10.79 -30.84 24.31
CA ASN A 105 -10.10 -31.93 25.00
C ASN A 105 -8.74 -31.54 25.56
N THR A 106 -8.26 -30.30 25.34
CA THR A 106 -7.06 -29.81 26.05
C THR A 106 -7.42 -29.49 27.50
N PRO A 107 -6.91 -30.24 28.50
CA PRO A 107 -7.18 -29.92 29.89
C PRO A 107 -6.51 -28.59 30.22
N SER A 108 -7.30 -27.58 30.59
CA SER A 108 -6.77 -26.29 31.03
C SER A 108 -5.79 -26.48 32.20
N PRO A 109 -4.58 -25.91 32.16
CA PRO A 109 -3.54 -26.07 33.20
C PRO A 109 -3.99 -25.56 34.58
N ILE A 110 -5.07 -24.79 34.64
CA ILE A 110 -5.66 -24.25 35.87
C ILE A 110 -6.35 -25.37 36.69
N SER A 111 -6.90 -26.41 36.05
CA SER A 111 -7.62 -27.49 36.76
C SER A 111 -6.68 -28.45 37.48
N SER A 112 -5.59 -28.86 36.82
CA SER A 112 -4.62 -29.81 37.37
C SER A 112 -3.82 -29.24 38.54
N THR A 113 -3.50 -27.94 38.47
CA THR A 113 -2.77 -27.22 39.54
C THR A 113 -3.60 -27.05 40.80
N LEU A 114 -4.89 -26.70 40.68
CA LEU A 114 -5.79 -26.54 41.82
C LEU A 114 -6.07 -27.86 42.55
N LEU A 115 -6.27 -28.96 41.82
CA LEU A 115 -6.46 -30.29 42.42
C LEU A 115 -5.23 -30.72 43.23
N GLY A 116 -4.02 -30.45 42.71
CA GLY A 116 -2.77 -30.74 43.41
C GLY A 116 -2.61 -29.93 44.70
N LEU A 117 -2.98 -28.64 44.69
CA LEU A 117 -2.97 -27.79 45.88
C LEU A 117 -4.00 -28.23 46.92
N LEU A 118 -5.21 -28.62 46.50
CA LEU A 118 -6.22 -29.13 47.41
C LEU A 118 -5.77 -30.45 48.07
N PHE A 119 -5.18 -31.36 47.30
CA PHE A 119 -4.68 -32.62 47.84
C PHE A 119 -3.55 -32.40 48.85
N SER A 120 -2.61 -31.49 48.58
CA SER A 120 -1.52 -31.18 49.50
C SER A 120 -2.02 -30.53 50.80
N VAL A 121 -2.99 -29.63 50.72
CA VAL A 121 -3.63 -29.01 51.89
C VAL A 121 -4.42 -30.02 52.71
N LEU A 122 -5.19 -30.90 52.06
CA LEU A 122 -5.94 -31.95 52.75
C LEU A 122 -5.01 -32.96 53.42
N LEU A 123 -3.90 -33.31 52.78
CA LEU A 123 -2.89 -34.21 53.34
C LEU A 123 -2.24 -33.60 54.58
N THR A 124 -1.86 -32.32 54.54
CA THR A 124 -1.26 -31.63 55.69
C THR A 124 -2.23 -31.50 56.86
N LEU A 125 -3.50 -31.14 56.62
CA LEU A 125 -4.54 -31.12 57.65
C LEU A 125 -4.77 -32.51 58.28
N ARG A 126 -4.76 -33.57 57.47
CA ARG A 126 -4.93 -34.95 57.95
C ARG A 126 -3.76 -35.41 58.82
N ILE A 127 -2.54 -35.06 58.44
CA ILE A 127 -1.34 -35.37 59.24
C ILE A 127 -1.38 -34.58 60.57
N LEU A 128 -1.71 -33.29 60.54
CA LEU A 128 -1.81 -32.46 61.73
C LEU A 128 -2.88 -32.98 62.72
N TYR A 129 -4.04 -33.39 62.20
CA TYR A 129 -5.09 -34.01 63.00
C TYR A 129 -4.63 -35.30 63.69
N LEU A 130 -3.84 -36.13 63.01
CA LEU A 130 -3.28 -37.34 63.61
C LEU A 130 -2.27 -37.03 64.72
N ILE A 131 -1.46 -35.98 64.58
CA ILE A 131 -0.52 -35.53 65.60
C ILE A 131 -1.25 -34.98 66.84
N LEU A 132 -2.36 -34.24 66.66
CA LEU A 132 -3.14 -33.68 67.76
C LEU A 132 -3.97 -34.72 68.53
N LYS A 133 -4.24 -35.87 67.92
CA LYS A 133 -5.06 -36.95 68.50
C LYS A 133 -4.23 -37.98 69.27
N TYR A 134 -2.90 -37.97 69.12
CA TYR A 134 -1.95 -38.84 69.79
C TYR A 134 -1.28 -38.12 70.96
#